data_AF-A0A0J7KD03-F1
#
_entry.id   AF-A0A0J7KD03-F1
#
_cell.length_a   1.000
_cell.length_b   1.000
_cell.length_c   1.000
_cell.angle_alpha   90.00
_cell.angle_beta   90.00
_cell.angle_gamma   90.00
#
_symmetry.space_group_name_H-M   'P 1'
#
loop_
_entity.id
_entity.type
_entity.pdbx_description
1 polymer ?
#
loop_
_entity_poly.entity_id
_entity_poly.type
_entity_poly.pdbx_seq_one_letter_code
_entity_poly.pdbx_strand_id
1 'polypeptide(L)'
;MNRKYRFRVKAENVYGFGEWSEESAVVDLTEFFEPSTYPLILWLVVTIVINVCYFYRYITACRQRKATNEQVLPSTMTDVELATRYEMPYGNIQRDALYASRLQNEPDEFALTIIKKKQIILSEHLGSGTFGKVFKATVKNLEGSDTTPVAIKMLHKNASPQDKEKFKQEAKLMSQFRHEHVLKLLGICLDADSPLIILELMDAGDLLKYLRESRTLQPSDSHALHLQDLLAMCEDVARGCCYLEKMHFVHRDLACRNCLISARNRENRIVKIGDFGLARDIYEDDYYRMEGEGRPLPVRWMAPESLKYRIYTSKSDVWAFGVLMWEITSLGEHPYGAKNSPEVMQYVCEGGKLSKPLSCPSTLYQLMQDCWSAVDDRPKFIFCLKNIIMVRKNIEDATLSSTDNIRHAEVIQGTVKDLEESDTTPVAIKMLRENASSQEKKKFLQEAELMSHFRHKHVLRLLGICLDADLPLLILELMEVGDLLKYLRESQTFQPSDPHALRLQDLLAMCEDLARGKRRPASCSLDGTGIFEVSNIYIKERCLSIRDANVGNYVIG
;
A
#
# COMPACT_ATOMS: atom_id res chain seq x y z
N MET A 1 15.87 5.67 77.51
CA MET A 1 14.96 4.70 78.17
C MET A 1 15.33 3.31 77.65
N ASN A 2 16.00 2.47 78.44
CA ASN A 2 16.31 1.09 78.05
C ASN A 2 15.03 0.26 78.06
N ARG A 3 14.42 0.06 76.90
CA ARG A 3 13.24 -0.81 76.76
C ARG A 3 13.69 -2.11 76.13
N LYS A 4 13.78 -3.15 76.96
CA LYS A 4 14.08 -4.52 76.55
C LYS A 4 12.78 -5.24 76.22
N TYR A 5 12.75 -5.94 75.08
CA TYR A 5 11.54 -6.59 74.59
C TYR A 5 11.73 -8.11 74.50
N ARG A 6 10.65 -8.85 74.72
CA ARG A 6 10.52 -10.29 74.43
C ARG A 6 9.29 -10.50 73.58
N PHE A 7 9.36 -11.44 72.65
CA PHE A 7 8.28 -11.72 71.70
C PHE A 7 7.81 -13.17 71.85
N ARG A 8 6.52 -13.37 71.59
CA ARG A 8 5.88 -14.68 71.47
C ARG A 8 4.95 -14.62 70.27
N VAL A 9 4.72 -15.73 69.59
CA VAL A 9 3.81 -15.82 68.44
C VAL A 9 2.79 -16.93 68.67
N LYS A 10 1.57 -16.76 68.15
CA LYS A 10 0.56 -17.82 68.10
C LYS A 10 -0.04 -17.88 66.72
N ALA A 11 -0.41 -19.08 66.29
CA ALA A 11 -1.08 -19.29 65.03
C ALA A 11 -2.61 -19.14 65.19
N GLU A 12 -3.28 -18.62 64.17
CA GLU A 12 -4.73 -18.51 64.09
C GLU A 12 -5.25 -19.34 62.92
N ASN A 13 -6.35 -20.05 63.13
CA ASN A 13 -7.10 -20.67 62.05
C ASN A 13 -8.61 -20.39 62.20
N VAL A 14 -9.41 -20.93 61.28
CA VAL A 14 -10.87 -20.73 61.21
C VAL A 14 -11.66 -21.20 62.45
N TYR A 15 -11.05 -21.97 63.36
CA TYR A 15 -11.65 -22.38 64.64
C TYR A 15 -11.14 -21.57 65.84
N GLY A 16 -10.23 -20.62 65.61
CA GLY A 16 -9.68 -19.70 66.61
C GLY A 16 -8.16 -19.75 66.70
N PHE A 17 -7.66 -19.11 67.76
CA PHE A 17 -6.23 -19.03 68.02
C PHE A 17 -5.70 -20.26 68.75
N GLY A 18 -4.57 -20.80 68.28
CA GLY A 18 -3.79 -21.80 69.00
C GLY A 18 -2.99 -21.21 70.16
N GLU A 19 -2.24 -22.08 70.85
CA GLU A 19 -1.41 -21.65 71.99
C GLU A 19 -0.23 -20.78 71.56
N TRP A 20 0.21 -19.92 72.49
CA TRP A 20 1.40 -19.10 72.30
C TRP A 20 2.66 -19.94 72.36
N SER A 21 3.62 -19.60 71.49
CA SER A 21 4.99 -20.12 71.56
C SER A 21 5.68 -19.71 72.87
N GLU A 22 6.79 -20.37 73.17
CA GLU A 22 7.69 -19.92 74.23
C GLU A 22 8.25 -18.52 73.94
N GLU A 23 8.73 -17.84 74.99
CA GLU A 23 9.34 -16.51 74.87
C GLU A 23 10.66 -16.56 74.11
N SER A 24 10.82 -15.61 73.18
CA SER A 24 12.11 -15.35 72.58
C SER A 24 13.12 -14.90 73.64
N ALA A 25 14.40 -15.01 73.29
CA ALA A 25 15.46 -14.32 74.00
C ALA A 25 15.18 -12.80 74.05
N VAL A 26 15.74 -12.12 75.07
CA VAL A 26 15.59 -10.67 75.23
C VAL A 26 16.29 -9.96 74.09
N VAL A 27 15.53 -9.16 73.34
CA VAL A 27 16.07 -8.30 72.27
C VAL A 27 16.18 -6.88 72.82
N ASP A 28 17.40 -6.37 72.85
CA ASP A 28 17.70 -5.00 73.21
C ASP A 28 17.78 -4.18 71.91
N LEU A 29 16.77 -3.35 71.65
CA LEU A 29 16.68 -2.54 70.43
C LEU A 29 17.54 -1.26 70.50
N THR A 30 18.41 -1.13 71.50
CA THR A 30 19.22 0.07 71.74
C THR A 30 20.65 -0.04 71.17
N GLU A 31 21.05 -1.19 70.62
CA GLU A 31 22.36 -1.41 69.99
C GLU A 31 22.30 -1.39 68.47
N PHE A 32 21.99 -0.25 67.85
CA PHE A 32 22.50 0.01 66.49
C PHE A 32 22.63 1.51 66.33
N PHE A 33 23.87 2.00 66.37
CA PHE A 33 24.44 3.14 65.63
C PHE A 33 25.69 3.61 66.38
N GLU A 34 26.82 2.92 66.17
CA GLU A 34 28.10 3.48 66.55
C GLU A 34 28.46 4.68 65.64
N PRO A 35 29.07 5.76 66.16
CA PRO A 35 29.34 6.99 65.41
C PRO A 35 30.38 6.86 64.29
N SER A 36 31.03 5.69 64.16
CA SER A 36 32.18 5.43 63.27
C SER A 36 31.81 5.16 61.81
N THR A 37 30.51 4.92 61.50
CA THR A 37 30.06 4.57 60.14
C THR A 37 29.45 5.73 59.35
N TYR A 38 29.05 6.82 60.02
CA TYR A 38 28.57 8.04 59.37
C TYR A 38 29.55 8.66 58.37
N PRO A 39 30.86 8.79 58.66
CA PRO A 39 31.78 9.36 57.66
C PRO A 39 31.92 8.44 56.43
N LEU A 40 31.82 7.12 56.60
CA LEU A 40 31.89 6.17 55.48
C LEU A 40 30.64 6.22 54.60
N ILE A 41 29.45 6.25 55.21
CA ILE A 41 28.19 6.37 54.46
C ILE A 41 28.11 7.73 53.77
N LEU A 42 28.49 8.81 54.44
CA LEU A 42 28.53 10.14 53.85
C LEU A 42 29.54 10.19 52.68
N TRP A 43 30.73 9.58 52.84
CA TRP A 43 31.71 9.48 51.77
C TRP A 43 31.18 8.68 50.58
N LEU A 44 30.43 7.60 50.82
CA LEU A 44 29.83 6.75 49.78
C LEU A 44 28.70 7.47 49.02
N VAL A 45 27.86 8.22 49.73
CA VAL A 45 26.82 9.05 49.11
C VAL A 45 27.46 10.19 48.31
N VAL A 46 28.48 10.86 48.85
CA VAL A 46 29.20 11.93 48.14
C VAL A 46 29.88 11.40 46.89
N THR A 47 30.50 10.21 46.94
CA THR A 47 31.09 9.58 45.75
C THR A 47 30.03 9.19 44.72
N ILE A 48 28.86 8.68 45.13
CA ILE A 48 27.76 8.40 44.20
C ILE A 48 27.28 9.70 43.53
N VAL A 49 27.04 10.76 44.30
CA VAL A 49 26.60 12.05 43.77
C VAL A 49 27.64 12.64 42.80
N ILE A 50 28.93 12.57 43.15
CA ILE A 50 30.02 13.00 42.26
C ILE A 50 30.01 12.17 40.97
N ASN A 51 29.86 10.84 41.04
CA ASN A 51 29.79 9.99 39.85
C ASN A 51 28.55 10.27 39.00
N VAL A 52 27.39 10.54 39.60
CA VAL A 52 26.17 10.94 38.87
C VAL A 52 26.37 12.31 38.21
N CYS A 53 27.01 13.27 38.89
CA CYS A 53 27.35 14.56 38.31
C CYS A 53 28.38 14.41 37.18
N TYR A 54 29.39 13.57 37.33
CA TYR A 54 30.35 13.25 36.26
C TYR A 54 29.68 12.56 35.09
N PHE A 55 28.76 11.63 35.33
CA PHE A 55 27.99 10.94 34.31
C PHE A 55 27.05 11.91 33.58
N TYR A 56 26.39 12.81 34.31
CA TYR A 56 25.57 13.85 33.71
C TYR A 56 26.40 14.84 32.89
N ARG A 57 27.56 15.28 33.42
CA ARG A 57 28.52 16.12 32.68
C ARG A 57 29.13 15.38 31.49
N TYR A 58 29.34 14.07 31.59
CA TYR A 58 29.81 13.23 30.50
C TYR A 58 28.73 13.09 29.42
N ILE A 59 27.45 12.92 29.78
CA ILE A 59 26.33 12.90 28.84
C ILE A 59 26.15 14.28 28.19
N THR A 60 26.20 15.37 28.95
CA THR A 60 26.09 16.72 28.37
C THR A 60 27.31 17.09 27.55
N ALA A 61 28.52 16.67 27.94
CA ALA A 61 29.73 16.80 27.14
C ALA A 61 29.72 15.89 25.91
N CYS A 62 29.12 14.69 25.96
CA CYS A 62 28.90 13.83 24.79
C CYS A 62 27.83 14.42 23.86
N ARG A 63 26.79 15.08 24.40
CA ARG A 63 25.78 15.81 23.63
C ARG A 63 26.37 17.08 22.99
N GLN A 64 27.20 17.81 23.72
CA GLN A 64 27.92 18.98 23.21
C GLN A 64 29.01 18.56 22.22
N ARG A 65 29.77 17.47 22.46
CA ARG A 65 30.69 16.88 21.49
C ARG A 65 29.97 16.35 20.27
N LYS A 66 28.75 15.78 20.38
CA LYS A 66 27.94 15.48 19.19
C LYS A 66 27.58 16.76 18.41
N ALA A 67 27.28 17.86 19.10
CA ALA A 67 26.98 19.16 18.47
C ALA A 67 28.21 19.92 17.93
N THR A 68 29.44 19.62 18.42
CA THR A 68 30.69 20.27 17.97
C THR A 68 31.56 19.37 17.06
N ASN A 69 31.54 18.05 17.22
CA ASN A 69 32.12 17.10 16.25
C ASN A 69 31.27 16.98 14.97
N GLU A 70 30.07 17.56 14.93
CA GLU A 70 29.38 17.86 13.67
C GLU A 70 30.14 18.89 12.80
N GLN A 71 31.22 19.53 13.28
CA GLN A 71 31.93 20.58 12.55
C GLN A 71 33.40 20.30 12.15
N VAL A 72 34.07 19.19 12.53
CA VAL A 72 35.48 18.97 12.11
C VAL A 72 35.80 17.47 11.80
N LEU A 73 36.23 17.25 10.55
CA LEU A 73 36.44 16.02 9.71
C LEU A 73 37.84 15.32 9.93
N PRO A 74 38.39 14.35 9.12
CA PRO A 74 37.95 13.14 8.36
C PRO A 74 38.81 11.84 8.60
N SER A 75 38.41 10.70 7.99
CA SER A 75 39.17 9.81 7.03
C SER A 75 38.66 8.35 7.13
N THR A 76 38.24 7.61 6.09
CA THR A 76 38.61 7.52 4.65
C THR A 76 37.39 7.14 3.76
N MET A 77 37.11 8.02 2.77
CA MET A 77 36.55 7.88 1.39
C MET A 77 35.80 6.59 0.94
N THR A 78 34.73 6.61 0.13
CA THR A 78 34.15 7.58 -0.84
C THR A 78 32.62 7.45 -0.88
N ASP A 79 31.90 8.58 -0.93
CA ASP A 79 30.64 8.78 -1.69
C ASP A 79 30.29 10.27 -1.56
N VAL A 80 30.88 11.06 -2.45
CA VAL A 80 30.84 12.52 -2.44
C VAL A 80 29.47 12.99 -2.92
N GLU A 81 28.77 13.73 -2.05
CA GLU A 81 27.50 14.48 -2.19
C GLU A 81 26.39 14.08 -1.20
N LEU A 82 26.75 14.13 0.08
CA LEU A 82 26.01 14.88 1.11
C LEU A 82 24.67 15.48 0.64
N ALA A 83 23.58 14.78 0.96
CA ALA A 83 22.20 15.27 0.97
C ALA A 83 21.97 16.33 2.08
N THR A 84 22.94 17.20 2.30
CA THR A 84 22.98 18.25 3.32
C THR A 84 23.69 19.43 2.66
N ARG A 85 23.10 20.61 2.63
CA ARG A 85 23.03 21.41 3.84
C ARG A 85 21.64 22.02 4.01
N TYR A 86 20.99 21.65 5.11
CA TYR A 86 20.10 22.47 5.93
C TYR A 86 19.43 23.67 5.26
N GLU A 87 18.28 23.48 4.60
CA GLU A 87 17.32 24.57 4.38
C GLU A 87 15.88 24.06 4.50
N MET A 88 15.24 24.38 5.61
CA MET A 88 13.81 24.70 5.66
C MET A 88 13.77 26.22 5.89
N PRO A 89 12.96 27.02 5.16
CA PRO A 89 11.53 26.77 5.03
C PRO A 89 10.91 27.04 3.64
N TYR A 90 9.70 26.52 3.46
CA TYR A 90 8.69 26.95 2.47
C TYR A 90 9.03 26.88 0.97
N GLY A 91 8.38 25.94 0.28
CA GLY A 91 8.05 26.04 -1.14
C GLY A 91 9.04 25.39 -2.11
N ASN A 92 8.58 24.34 -2.79
CA ASN A 92 8.83 23.93 -4.18
C ASN A 92 10.24 24.01 -4.86
N ILE A 93 11.32 24.40 -4.19
CA ILE A 93 12.59 24.75 -4.87
C ILE A 93 13.60 23.57 -4.92
N GLN A 94 13.46 22.56 -4.07
CA GLN A 94 14.45 21.47 -3.98
C GLN A 94 14.17 20.26 -4.88
N ARG A 95 13.37 20.46 -5.95
CA ARG A 95 13.44 19.63 -7.15
C ARG A 95 14.58 20.06 -8.08
N ASP A 96 15.03 21.31 -7.97
CA ASP A 96 15.79 21.95 -9.05
C ASP A 96 17.28 22.13 -8.75
N ALA A 97 17.73 22.33 -7.51
CA ALA A 97 19.12 22.76 -7.28
C ALA A 97 20.21 21.72 -7.63
N LEU A 98 20.08 20.46 -7.17
CA LEU A 98 21.04 19.39 -7.45
C LEU A 98 20.99 18.94 -8.92
N TYR A 99 19.78 18.83 -9.49
CA TYR A 99 19.61 18.46 -10.89
C TYR A 99 20.02 19.60 -11.85
N ALA A 100 19.68 20.87 -11.56
CA ALA A 100 20.08 22.02 -12.38
C ALA A 100 21.60 22.18 -12.45
N SER A 101 22.33 21.89 -11.37
CA SER A 101 23.79 21.94 -11.38
C SER A 101 24.42 20.92 -12.33
N ARG A 102 23.87 19.70 -12.43
CA ARG A 102 24.30 18.69 -13.41
C ARG A 102 23.85 19.03 -14.84
N LEU A 103 22.66 19.63 -14.97
CA LEU A 103 22.11 20.08 -16.26
C LEU A 103 22.88 21.25 -16.89
N GLN A 104 23.72 21.95 -16.11
CA GLN A 104 24.56 23.07 -16.54
C GLN A 104 25.99 22.66 -16.92
N ASN A 105 26.46 21.48 -16.51
CA ASN A 105 27.87 21.08 -16.62
C ASN A 105 28.19 20.07 -17.73
N GLU A 106 27.19 19.52 -18.44
CA GLU A 106 27.41 18.58 -19.55
C GLU A 106 27.07 19.25 -20.90
N PRO A 107 28.03 19.43 -21.82
CA PRO A 107 27.78 20.02 -23.13
C PRO A 107 27.13 18.99 -24.08
N ASP A 108 25.96 19.34 -24.62
CA ASP A 108 25.36 18.92 -25.91
C ASP A 108 25.30 17.42 -26.34
N GLU A 109 25.65 16.43 -25.50
CA GLU A 109 25.64 15.01 -25.92
C GLU A 109 24.24 14.36 -25.93
N PHE A 110 23.23 14.99 -25.32
CA PHE A 110 21.83 14.54 -25.30
C PHE A 110 20.89 15.51 -26.01
N ALA A 111 21.21 15.86 -27.26
CA ALA A 111 20.33 16.64 -28.11
C ALA A 111 18.95 15.96 -28.20
N LEU A 112 17.92 16.65 -27.68
CA LEU A 112 16.55 16.16 -27.72
C LEU A 112 16.10 16.03 -29.18
N THR A 113 15.62 14.86 -29.57
CA THR A 113 15.03 14.65 -30.89
C THR A 113 13.82 15.56 -31.06
N ILE A 114 13.89 16.51 -32.02
CA ILE A 114 12.78 17.41 -32.33
C ILE A 114 11.91 16.79 -33.42
N ILE A 115 10.66 16.51 -33.08
CA ILE A 115 9.62 15.99 -33.98
C ILE A 115 8.69 17.13 -34.35
N LYS A 116 8.46 17.34 -35.65
CA LYS A 116 7.57 18.41 -36.14
C LYS A 116 6.11 18.00 -35.97
N LYS A 117 5.23 18.95 -35.62
CA LYS A 117 3.77 18.71 -35.49
C LYS A 117 3.16 18.00 -36.71
N LYS A 118 3.61 18.32 -37.93
CA LYS A 118 3.15 17.69 -39.17
C LYS A 118 3.44 16.19 -39.31
N GLN A 119 4.39 15.66 -38.53
CA GLN A 119 4.73 14.24 -38.50
C GLN A 119 3.78 13.46 -37.59
N ILE A 120 3.05 14.14 -36.71
CA ILE A 120 2.21 13.54 -35.67
C ILE A 120 0.78 13.40 -36.19
N ILE A 121 0.24 12.19 -36.06
CA ILE A 121 -1.17 11.89 -36.27
C ILE A 121 -1.73 11.41 -34.93
N LEU A 122 -2.51 12.26 -34.26
CA LEU A 122 -3.19 11.92 -33.01
C LEU A 122 -4.30 10.89 -33.27
N SER A 123 -4.49 9.98 -32.33
CA SER A 123 -5.52 8.95 -32.31
C SER A 123 -6.37 9.08 -31.04
N GLU A 124 -6.54 8.02 -30.28
CA GLU A 124 -7.39 7.97 -29.09
C GLU A 124 -6.73 8.57 -27.84
N HIS A 125 -7.59 8.98 -26.89
CA HIS A 125 -7.17 9.45 -25.57
C HIS A 125 -6.90 8.24 -24.65
N LEU A 126 -5.69 8.17 -24.07
CA LEU A 126 -5.28 7.07 -23.20
C LEU A 126 -5.52 7.38 -21.72
N GLY A 127 -5.37 8.64 -21.31
CA GLY A 127 -5.51 9.03 -19.91
C GLY A 127 -5.23 10.51 -19.65
N SER A 128 -5.52 10.97 -18.44
CA SER A 128 -5.24 12.33 -17.99
C SER A 128 -4.46 12.27 -16.68
N GLY A 129 -3.44 13.12 -16.52
CA GLY A 129 -2.70 13.30 -15.29
C GLY A 129 -2.57 14.78 -14.94
N THR A 130 -1.85 15.10 -13.87
CA THR A 130 -1.82 16.44 -13.23
C THR A 130 -1.42 17.59 -14.14
N PHE A 131 -0.67 17.31 -15.19
CA PHE A 131 -0.17 18.33 -16.10
C PHE A 131 -0.90 18.33 -17.44
N GLY A 132 -1.67 17.29 -17.73
CA GLY A 132 -2.48 17.24 -18.94
C GLY A 132 -2.84 15.85 -19.39
N LYS A 133 -2.92 15.67 -20.70
CA LYS A 133 -3.55 14.50 -21.33
C LYS A 133 -2.53 13.66 -22.07
N VAL A 134 -2.73 12.35 -22.06
CA VAL A 134 -1.94 11.38 -22.81
C VAL A 134 -2.80 10.82 -23.94
N PHE A 135 -2.28 10.86 -25.16
CA PHE A 135 -2.94 10.35 -26.36
C PHE A 135 -2.08 9.29 -27.02
N LYS A 136 -2.73 8.28 -27.61
CA LYS A 136 -2.10 7.42 -28.61
C LYS A 136 -1.94 8.22 -29.89
N ALA A 137 -0.82 8.04 -30.57
CA ALA A 137 -0.55 8.71 -31.83
C ALA A 137 0.39 7.88 -32.71
N THR A 138 0.54 8.31 -33.95
CA THR A 138 1.51 7.76 -34.88
C THR A 138 2.44 8.88 -35.36
N VAL A 139 3.75 8.66 -35.32
CA VAL A 139 4.75 9.59 -35.85
C VAL A 139 5.31 9.04 -37.17
N LYS A 140 5.34 9.89 -38.20
CA LYS A 140 5.94 9.55 -39.50
C LYS A 140 7.46 9.71 -39.50
N ASN A 141 8.16 8.80 -40.17
CA ASN A 141 9.61 8.85 -40.40
C ASN A 141 10.42 8.97 -39.10
N LEU A 142 10.06 8.17 -38.09
CA LEU A 142 10.74 8.11 -36.79
C LEU A 142 11.53 6.80 -36.73
N GLU A 143 12.79 6.86 -36.28
CA GLU A 143 13.68 5.70 -36.14
C GLU A 143 13.82 4.82 -37.40
N GLY A 144 13.71 5.42 -38.59
CA GLY A 144 13.83 4.70 -39.86
C GLY A 144 12.59 3.90 -40.27
N SER A 145 11.49 3.97 -39.50
CA SER A 145 10.19 3.43 -39.87
C SER A 145 9.31 4.48 -40.56
N ASP A 146 8.50 4.06 -41.53
CA ASP A 146 7.50 4.90 -42.18
C ASP A 146 6.53 5.50 -41.14
N THR A 147 6.11 4.67 -40.18
CA THR A 147 5.23 5.06 -39.09
C THR A 147 5.62 4.35 -37.78
N THR A 148 5.59 5.09 -36.67
CA THR A 148 5.87 4.55 -35.32
C THR A 148 4.71 4.88 -34.39
N PRO A 149 4.08 3.89 -33.73
CA PRO A 149 3.08 4.15 -32.70
C PRO A 149 3.74 4.70 -31.43
N VAL A 150 3.15 5.75 -30.85
CA VAL A 150 3.71 6.48 -29.71
C VAL A 150 2.61 6.87 -28.71
N ALA A 151 3.03 7.20 -27.50
CA ALA A 151 2.21 7.95 -26.55
C ALA A 151 2.67 9.41 -26.52
N ILE A 152 1.72 10.35 -26.59
CA ILE A 152 1.98 11.79 -26.56
C ILE A 152 1.39 12.38 -25.29
N LYS A 153 2.26 12.86 -24.41
CA LYS A 153 1.89 13.64 -23.23
C LYS A 153 1.77 15.11 -23.66
N MET A 154 0.63 15.73 -23.35
CA MET A 154 0.30 17.11 -23.67
C MET A 154 -0.01 17.86 -22.38
N LEU A 155 0.41 19.12 -22.29
CA LEU A 155 -0.03 19.99 -21.19
C LEU A 155 -1.50 20.41 -21.33
N HIS A 156 -2.16 20.72 -20.22
CA HIS A 156 -3.46 21.39 -20.24
C HIS A 156 -3.38 22.73 -20.98
N LYS A 157 -4.48 23.14 -21.62
CA LYS A 157 -4.57 24.39 -22.39
C LYS A 157 -4.19 25.63 -21.56
N ASN A 158 -4.43 25.58 -20.25
CA ASN A 158 -4.21 26.69 -19.31
C ASN A 158 -2.93 26.51 -18.46
N ALA A 159 -2.00 25.63 -18.87
CA ALA A 159 -0.77 25.38 -18.12
C ALA A 159 0.06 26.65 -17.93
N SER A 160 0.52 26.89 -16.71
CA SER A 160 1.31 28.07 -16.37
C SER A 160 2.69 28.04 -17.05
N PRO A 161 3.39 29.17 -17.18
CA PRO A 161 4.79 29.18 -17.64
C PRO A 161 5.70 28.25 -16.82
N GLN A 162 5.44 28.14 -15.52
CA GLN A 162 6.17 27.24 -14.63
C GLN A 162 5.90 25.76 -14.94
N ASP A 163 4.66 25.41 -15.30
CA ASP A 163 4.31 24.04 -15.70
C ASP A 163 4.96 23.67 -17.03
N LYS A 164 5.05 24.62 -17.97
CA LYS A 164 5.78 24.43 -19.24
C LYS A 164 7.27 24.19 -19.01
N GLU A 165 7.89 24.88 -18.06
CA GLU A 165 9.30 24.68 -17.73
C GLU A 165 9.53 23.33 -17.06
N LYS A 166 8.71 22.96 -16.07
CA LYS A 166 8.74 21.63 -15.44
C LYS A 166 8.58 20.50 -16.47
N PHE A 167 7.72 20.70 -17.46
CA PHE A 167 7.50 19.75 -18.54
C PHE A 167 8.75 19.59 -19.43
N LYS A 168 9.45 20.67 -19.75
CA LYS A 168 10.73 20.59 -20.48
C LYS A 168 11.84 19.92 -19.67
N GLN A 169 11.89 20.21 -18.36
CA GLN A 169 12.83 19.57 -17.44
C GLN A 169 12.58 18.06 -17.35
N GLU A 170 11.30 17.63 -17.31
CA GLU A 170 10.92 16.21 -17.36
C GLU A 170 11.48 15.55 -18.63
N ALA A 171 11.30 16.17 -19.80
CA ALA A 171 11.84 15.66 -21.06
C ALA A 171 13.38 15.57 -21.05
N LYS A 172 14.07 16.60 -20.52
CA LYS A 172 15.54 16.63 -20.43
C LYS A 172 16.09 15.60 -19.44
N LEU A 173 15.33 15.26 -18.41
CA LEU A 173 15.68 14.18 -17.49
C LEU A 173 15.51 12.82 -18.17
N MET A 174 14.36 12.60 -18.82
CA MET A 174 14.08 11.34 -19.51
C MET A 174 15.04 11.05 -20.65
N SER A 175 15.58 12.07 -21.34
CA SER A 175 16.53 11.88 -22.44
C SER A 175 17.85 11.24 -22.02
N GLN A 176 18.20 11.30 -20.73
CA GLN A 176 19.42 10.71 -20.18
C GLN A 176 19.30 9.21 -19.97
N PHE A 177 18.08 8.67 -19.96
CA PHE A 177 17.84 7.26 -19.68
C PHE A 177 17.73 6.43 -20.96
N ARG A 178 18.49 5.34 -21.00
CA ARG A 178 18.48 4.33 -22.07
C ARG A 178 18.60 2.96 -21.45
N HIS A 179 17.46 2.30 -21.23
CA HIS A 179 17.40 0.96 -20.68
C HIS A 179 16.09 0.27 -21.07
N GLU A 180 16.10 -1.04 -21.24
CA GLU A 180 14.94 -1.82 -21.68
C GLU A 180 13.74 -1.68 -20.73
N HIS A 181 14.00 -1.64 -19.43
CA HIS A 181 12.97 -1.53 -18.37
C HIS A 181 12.79 -0.10 -17.82
N VAL A 182 13.17 0.91 -18.58
CA VAL A 182 12.91 2.33 -18.28
C VAL A 182 12.24 2.98 -19.49
N LEU A 183 11.15 3.70 -19.27
CA LEU A 183 10.34 4.27 -20.33
C LEU A 183 11.15 5.24 -21.20
N LYS A 184 11.19 4.97 -22.51
CA LYS A 184 11.99 5.71 -23.48
C LYS A 184 11.29 6.97 -23.96
N LEU A 185 12.00 8.10 -23.87
CA LEU A 185 11.68 9.31 -24.61
C LEU A 185 12.12 9.14 -26.07
N LEU A 186 11.18 9.28 -27.01
CA LEU A 186 11.47 9.24 -28.44
C LEU A 186 11.75 10.63 -29.02
N GLY A 187 11.14 11.66 -28.44
CA GLY A 187 11.39 13.04 -28.83
C GLY A 187 10.44 14.04 -28.18
N ILE A 188 10.58 15.30 -28.59
CA ILE A 188 9.71 16.40 -28.19
C ILE A 188 9.20 17.16 -29.42
N CYS A 189 8.05 17.79 -29.29
CA CYS A 189 7.50 18.69 -30.30
C CYS A 189 7.33 20.08 -29.69
N LEU A 190 7.97 21.07 -30.32
CA LEU A 190 8.01 22.46 -29.84
C LEU A 190 7.27 23.44 -30.77
N ASP A 191 6.88 23.01 -31.97
CA ASP A 191 6.16 23.81 -32.98
C ASP A 191 4.63 23.68 -32.87
N ALA A 192 4.14 23.07 -31.79
CA ALA A 192 2.73 23.05 -31.41
C ALA A 192 2.38 24.20 -30.45
N ASP A 193 1.07 24.44 -30.23
CA ASP A 193 0.58 25.51 -29.34
C ASP A 193 1.05 25.33 -27.89
N SER A 194 1.38 24.09 -27.51
CA SER A 194 2.03 23.73 -26.25
C SER A 194 3.04 22.60 -26.48
N PRO A 195 4.17 22.54 -25.75
CA PRO A 195 5.15 21.48 -25.90
C PRO A 195 4.54 20.08 -25.72
N LEU A 196 4.99 19.12 -26.53
CA LEU A 196 4.59 17.71 -26.43
C LEU A 196 5.81 16.84 -26.10
N ILE A 197 5.60 15.84 -25.25
CA ILE A 197 6.56 14.77 -24.98
C ILE A 197 6.09 13.51 -25.70
N ILE A 198 6.95 12.93 -26.54
CA ILE A 198 6.67 11.74 -27.33
C ILE A 198 7.43 10.56 -26.71
N LEU A 199 6.67 9.59 -26.22
CA LEU A 199 7.14 8.40 -25.52
C LEU A 199 6.87 7.15 -26.36
N GLU A 200 7.61 6.08 -26.08
CA GLU A 200 7.22 4.76 -26.57
C GLU A 200 5.82 4.37 -26.05
N LEU A 201 5.07 3.66 -26.89
CA LEU A 201 3.71 3.24 -26.54
C LEU A 201 3.76 1.95 -25.69
N MET A 202 3.03 1.97 -24.58
CA MET A 202 2.84 0.82 -23.69
C MET A 202 1.37 0.41 -23.76
N ASP A 203 1.02 -0.48 -24.69
CA ASP A 203 -0.37 -0.75 -25.09
C ASP A 203 -1.25 -1.32 -23.95
N ALA A 204 -0.65 -2.00 -22.97
CA ALA A 204 -1.40 -2.56 -21.84
C ALA A 204 -1.57 -1.57 -20.67
N GLY A 205 -1.04 -0.34 -20.77
CA GLY A 205 -1.24 0.73 -19.80
C GLY A 205 -0.38 0.58 -18.54
N ASP A 206 -0.89 1.07 -17.40
CA ASP A 206 -0.20 0.98 -16.12
C ASP A 206 -0.34 -0.41 -15.47
N LEU A 207 0.69 -0.81 -14.73
CA LEU A 207 0.81 -2.14 -14.15
C LEU A 207 -0.24 -2.37 -13.06
N LEU A 208 -0.61 -1.35 -12.28
CA LEU A 208 -1.61 -1.50 -11.22
C LEU A 208 -2.98 -1.87 -11.79
N LYS A 209 -3.44 -1.13 -12.80
CA LYS A 209 -4.68 -1.42 -13.51
C LYS A 209 -4.62 -2.80 -14.18
N TYR A 210 -3.51 -3.12 -14.84
CA TYR A 210 -3.30 -4.41 -15.49
C TYR A 210 -3.44 -5.60 -14.50
N LEU A 211 -2.82 -5.52 -13.32
CA LEU A 211 -2.92 -6.54 -12.27
C LEU A 211 -4.35 -6.67 -11.71
N ARG A 212 -5.06 -5.55 -11.54
CA ARG A 212 -6.45 -5.59 -11.03
C ARG A 212 -7.42 -6.20 -12.02
N GLU A 213 -7.25 -5.92 -13.31
CA GLU A 213 -8.06 -6.53 -14.37
C GLU A 213 -7.89 -8.06 -14.41
N SER A 214 -6.68 -8.57 -14.16
CA SER A 214 -6.42 -10.02 -14.19
C SER A 214 -7.14 -10.81 -13.09
N ARG A 215 -7.54 -10.16 -11.99
CA ARG A 215 -8.29 -10.80 -10.88
C ARG A 215 -9.62 -11.39 -11.31
N THR A 216 -10.16 -10.89 -12.42
CA THR A 216 -11.47 -11.27 -12.93
C THR A 216 -11.42 -12.41 -13.93
N LEU A 217 -10.21 -12.82 -14.31
CA LEU A 217 -9.97 -13.85 -15.31
C LEU A 217 -10.00 -15.26 -14.68
N GLN A 218 -10.56 -16.19 -15.44
CA GLN A 218 -10.50 -17.61 -15.11
C GLN A 218 -9.10 -18.16 -15.44
N PRO A 219 -8.64 -19.24 -14.78
CA PRO A 219 -7.32 -19.81 -15.05
C PRO A 219 -7.15 -20.30 -16.49
N SER A 220 -8.27 -20.59 -17.16
CA SER A 220 -8.32 -20.99 -18.56
C SER A 220 -8.20 -19.84 -19.55
N ASP A 221 -8.31 -18.58 -19.09
CA ASP A 221 -8.22 -17.42 -19.97
C ASP A 221 -6.78 -17.23 -20.45
N SER A 222 -6.61 -16.95 -21.75
CA SER A 222 -5.29 -16.78 -22.37
C SER A 222 -4.46 -15.62 -21.79
N HIS A 223 -5.11 -14.71 -21.06
CA HIS A 223 -4.47 -13.55 -20.41
C HIS A 223 -4.39 -13.70 -18.88
N ALA A 224 -4.80 -14.84 -18.32
CA ALA A 224 -4.69 -15.09 -16.89
C ALA A 224 -3.21 -15.04 -16.47
N LEU A 225 -2.95 -14.42 -15.31
CA LEU A 225 -1.60 -14.28 -14.80
C LEU A 225 -1.18 -15.53 -14.04
N HIS A 226 0.03 -16.00 -14.31
CA HIS A 226 0.67 -17.06 -13.55
C HIS A 226 1.66 -16.47 -12.55
N LEU A 227 2.09 -17.27 -11.57
CA LEU A 227 3.13 -16.82 -10.63
C LEU A 227 4.42 -16.45 -11.37
N GLN A 228 4.76 -17.20 -12.42
CA GLN A 228 5.90 -16.89 -13.27
C GLN A 228 5.82 -15.52 -13.94
N ASP A 229 4.62 -15.07 -14.29
CA ASP A 229 4.41 -13.73 -14.85
C ASP A 229 4.67 -12.65 -13.82
N LEU A 230 4.19 -12.84 -12.59
CA LEU A 230 4.40 -11.92 -11.49
C LEU A 230 5.89 -11.80 -11.16
N LEU A 231 6.61 -12.93 -11.15
CA LEU A 231 8.06 -12.95 -10.95
C LEU A 231 8.81 -12.28 -12.09
N ALA A 232 8.37 -12.46 -13.35
CA ALA A 232 8.93 -11.74 -14.49
C ALA A 232 8.74 -10.22 -14.39
N MET A 233 7.55 -9.76 -13.97
CA MET A 233 7.30 -8.33 -13.73
C MET A 233 8.20 -7.76 -12.63
N CYS A 234 8.37 -8.48 -11.52
CA CYS A 234 9.31 -8.09 -10.45
C CYS A 234 10.76 -8.00 -10.97
N GLU A 235 11.15 -8.95 -11.83
CA GLU A 235 12.48 -9.01 -12.42
C GLU A 235 12.76 -7.82 -13.36
N ASP A 236 11.80 -7.49 -14.21
CA ASP A 236 11.85 -6.33 -15.12
C ASP A 236 12.04 -5.02 -14.35
N VAL A 237 11.20 -4.79 -13.33
CA VAL A 237 11.33 -3.60 -12.49
C VAL A 237 12.67 -3.59 -11.75
N ALA A 238 13.13 -4.73 -11.22
CA ALA A 238 14.43 -4.82 -10.55
C ALA A 238 15.60 -4.46 -11.48
N ARG A 239 15.56 -4.87 -12.76
CA ARG A 239 16.55 -4.44 -13.77
C ARG A 239 16.51 -2.93 -14.00
N GLY A 240 15.31 -2.37 -14.14
CA GLY A 240 15.12 -0.92 -14.25
C GLY A 240 15.71 -0.18 -13.06
N CYS A 241 15.44 -0.64 -11.83
CA CYS A 241 15.99 -0.05 -10.62
C CYS A 241 17.52 -0.18 -10.51
N CYS A 242 18.11 -1.31 -10.93
CA CYS A 242 19.58 -1.44 -11.01
C CYS A 242 20.19 -0.39 -11.93
N TYR A 243 19.55 -0.13 -13.06
CA TYR A 243 19.98 0.91 -14.00
C TYR A 243 19.86 2.31 -13.38
N LEU A 244 18.73 2.64 -12.75
CA LEU A 244 18.54 3.94 -12.10
C LEU A 244 19.54 4.15 -10.95
N GLU A 245 19.80 3.13 -10.12
CA GLU A 245 20.83 3.16 -9.07
C GLU A 245 22.22 3.44 -9.65
N LYS A 246 22.58 2.78 -10.76
CA LYS A 246 23.85 3.02 -11.47
C LYS A 246 23.94 4.44 -12.04
N MET A 247 22.83 5.01 -12.48
CA MET A 247 22.75 6.41 -12.93
C MET A 247 22.71 7.41 -11.77
N HIS A 248 22.82 6.94 -10.51
CA HIS A 248 22.67 7.74 -9.30
C HIS A 248 21.34 8.51 -9.25
N PHE A 249 20.29 7.89 -9.77
CA PHE A 249 18.95 8.45 -9.83
C PHE A 249 18.07 7.83 -8.74
N VAL A 250 17.37 8.69 -7.98
CA VAL A 250 16.40 8.29 -6.95
C VAL A 250 15.00 8.64 -7.45
N HIS A 251 14.17 7.62 -7.64
CA HIS A 251 12.82 7.71 -8.18
C HIS A 251 11.85 8.39 -7.21
N ARG A 252 11.92 8.05 -5.90
CA ARG A 252 11.09 8.59 -4.80
C ARG A 252 9.60 8.25 -4.81
N ASP A 253 9.12 7.64 -5.89
CA ASP A 253 7.71 7.27 -6.06
C ASP A 253 7.57 5.95 -6.84
N LEU A 254 8.35 4.94 -6.44
CA LEU A 254 8.34 3.64 -7.09
C LEU A 254 7.10 2.85 -6.62
N ALA A 255 6.16 2.63 -7.54
CA ALA A 255 4.88 1.95 -7.30
C ALA A 255 4.35 1.33 -8.61
N CYS A 256 3.42 0.37 -8.53
CA CYS A 256 2.82 -0.24 -9.72
C CYS A 256 2.11 0.78 -10.63
N ARG A 257 1.47 1.82 -10.08
CA ARG A 257 0.83 2.89 -10.87
C ARG A 257 1.81 3.67 -11.77
N ASN A 258 3.10 3.67 -11.40
CA ASN A 258 4.18 4.36 -12.12
C ASN A 258 5.00 3.38 -12.97
N CYS A 259 4.56 2.12 -13.12
CA CYS A 259 5.13 1.17 -14.06
C CYS A 259 4.14 0.95 -15.21
N LEU A 260 4.66 0.81 -16.43
CA LEU A 260 3.86 0.58 -17.63
C LEU A 260 4.16 -0.80 -18.22
N ILE A 261 3.18 -1.38 -18.91
CA ILE A 261 3.28 -2.71 -19.52
C ILE A 261 3.08 -2.66 -21.04
N SER A 262 4.00 -3.29 -21.78
CA SER A 262 4.05 -3.18 -23.24
C SER A 262 2.89 -3.90 -23.92
N ALA A 263 2.55 -5.11 -23.46
CA ALA A 263 1.58 -5.98 -24.11
C ALA A 263 0.88 -6.90 -23.09
N ARG A 264 -0.35 -7.32 -23.42
CA ARG A 264 -1.09 -8.30 -22.60
C ARG A 264 -0.59 -9.73 -22.79
N ASN A 265 -0.11 -10.08 -23.99
CA ASN A 265 0.45 -11.39 -24.30
C ASN A 265 1.76 -11.60 -23.51
N ARG A 266 1.84 -12.74 -22.80
CA ARG A 266 2.99 -13.19 -22.02
C ARG A 266 4.32 -13.11 -22.78
N GLU A 267 4.37 -13.50 -24.05
CA GLU A 267 5.61 -13.58 -24.84
C GLU A 267 6.25 -12.22 -25.12
N ASN A 268 5.44 -11.16 -25.22
CA ASN A 268 5.88 -9.80 -25.57
C ASN A 268 5.74 -8.81 -24.40
N ARG A 269 5.43 -9.32 -23.22
CA ARG A 269 5.15 -8.53 -22.01
C ARG A 269 6.46 -8.07 -21.38
N ILE A 270 6.64 -6.75 -21.34
CA ILE A 270 7.76 -6.10 -20.69
C ILE A 270 7.20 -5.01 -19.78
N VAL A 271 7.69 -4.98 -18.54
CA VAL A 271 7.40 -3.87 -17.61
C VAL A 271 8.52 -2.83 -17.69
N LYS A 272 8.13 -1.56 -17.75
CA LYS A 272 9.05 -0.42 -17.70
C LYS A 272 8.68 0.53 -16.59
N ILE A 273 9.67 1.02 -15.86
CA ILE A 273 9.50 2.11 -14.90
C ILE A 273 9.23 3.39 -15.69
N GLY A 274 8.10 4.03 -15.40
CA GLY A 274 7.65 5.28 -15.99
C GLY A 274 7.44 6.37 -14.94
N ASP A 275 6.86 7.48 -15.40
CA ASP A 275 6.50 8.68 -14.62
C ASP A 275 7.59 9.20 -13.67
N PHE A 276 8.57 9.94 -14.23
CA PHE A 276 9.66 10.59 -13.49
C PHE A 276 9.24 11.86 -12.75
N GLY A 277 7.99 11.84 -12.28
CA GLY A 277 7.23 12.96 -11.81
C GLY A 277 6.11 13.24 -12.80
N LEU A 278 4.89 13.33 -12.26
CA LEU A 278 3.84 14.28 -12.61
C LEU A 278 2.46 13.66 -12.98
N ALA A 279 2.22 12.36 -12.80
CA ALA A 279 0.86 11.79 -12.85
C ALA A 279 0.27 11.60 -11.44
N ARG A 280 -0.78 12.37 -11.08
CA ARG A 280 -1.42 12.25 -9.75
C ARG A 280 -2.94 12.18 -9.75
N ASP A 281 -3.61 12.69 -10.79
CA ASP A 281 -5.06 12.95 -10.73
C ASP A 281 -5.94 11.68 -10.79
N ILE A 282 -5.45 10.56 -11.34
CA ILE A 282 -6.22 9.30 -11.38
C ILE A 282 -6.17 8.57 -10.02
N TYR A 283 -5.17 8.86 -9.19
CA TYR A 283 -4.86 8.12 -7.97
C TYR A 283 -4.83 9.03 -6.74
N GLU A 284 -5.75 10.00 -6.64
CA GLU A 284 -5.75 10.99 -5.54
C GLU A 284 -5.71 10.35 -4.14
N ASP A 285 -6.36 9.21 -3.95
CA ASP A 285 -6.40 8.46 -2.68
C ASP A 285 -5.03 7.88 -2.25
N ASP A 286 -4.10 7.69 -3.20
CA ASP A 286 -2.74 7.22 -2.91
C ASP A 286 -1.85 8.34 -2.31
N TYR A 287 -2.32 9.58 -2.36
CA TYR A 287 -1.52 10.76 -2.09
C TYR A 287 -2.06 11.57 -0.90
N TYR A 288 -1.28 11.60 0.18
CA TYR A 288 -1.62 12.36 1.38
C TYR A 288 -0.99 13.75 1.39
N ARG A 289 -1.77 14.79 1.75
CA ARG A 289 -1.25 16.15 2.00
C ARG A 289 -1.00 16.33 3.49
N MET A 290 0.25 16.56 3.88
CA MET A 290 0.57 16.94 5.26
C MET A 290 0.31 18.43 5.48
N GLU A 291 -0.17 18.81 6.66
CA GLU A 291 -0.38 20.22 7.01
C GLU A 291 0.93 21.03 6.89
N GLY A 292 0.86 22.18 6.23
CA GLY A 292 2.03 23.02 5.93
C GLY A 292 2.83 22.58 4.70
N GLU A 293 2.49 21.46 4.05
CA GLU A 293 3.15 21.01 2.83
C GLU A 293 2.36 21.38 1.56
N GLY A 294 3.08 21.93 0.58
CA GLY A 294 2.51 22.28 -0.72
C GLY A 294 2.33 21.10 -1.68
N ARG A 295 2.84 19.89 -1.37
CA ARG A 295 2.75 18.72 -2.26
C ARG A 295 2.17 17.48 -1.57
N PRO A 296 1.28 16.72 -2.24
CA PRO A 296 0.90 15.39 -1.80
C PRO A 296 2.07 14.40 -1.84
N LEU A 297 2.07 13.40 -0.96
CA LEU A 297 3.10 12.37 -0.82
C LEU A 297 2.51 10.93 -0.87
N PRO A 298 3.20 9.97 -1.50
CA PRO A 298 2.76 8.58 -1.61
C PRO A 298 3.10 7.79 -0.34
N VAL A 299 2.50 8.17 0.79
CA VAL A 299 2.86 7.73 2.15
C VAL A 299 3.03 6.21 2.28
N ARG A 300 2.18 5.42 1.62
CA ARG A 300 2.15 3.95 1.72
C ARG A 300 3.38 3.25 1.09
N TRP A 301 4.13 3.95 0.24
CA TRP A 301 5.36 3.44 -0.39
C TRP A 301 6.63 4.02 0.23
N MET A 302 6.50 5.01 1.12
CA MET A 302 7.65 5.74 1.65
C MET A 302 8.35 4.98 2.78
N ALA A 303 9.68 5.06 2.78
CA ALA A 303 10.51 4.53 3.85
C ALA A 303 10.39 5.36 5.15
N PRO A 304 10.64 4.77 6.34
CA PRO A 304 10.56 5.48 7.63
C PRO A 304 11.38 6.77 7.67
N GLU A 305 12.60 6.78 7.12
CA GLU A 305 13.46 7.96 7.06
C GLU A 305 12.93 9.05 6.11
N SER A 306 12.23 8.67 5.04
CA SER A 306 11.56 9.60 4.13
C SER A 306 10.30 10.20 4.76
N LEU A 307 9.57 9.41 5.55
CA LEU A 307 8.40 9.84 6.30
C LEU A 307 8.79 10.82 7.42
N LYS A 308 9.83 10.49 8.19
CA LYS A 308 10.22 11.24 9.40
C LYS A 308 11.17 12.41 9.13
N TYR A 309 12.15 12.22 8.24
CA TYR A 309 13.25 13.16 8.04
C TYR A 309 13.36 13.67 6.61
N ARG A 310 12.46 13.27 5.71
CA ARG A 310 12.48 13.65 4.28
C ARG A 310 13.79 13.28 3.58
N ILE A 311 14.43 12.20 4.05
CA ILE A 311 15.65 11.66 3.43
C ILE A 311 15.22 10.74 2.28
N TYR A 312 15.75 10.98 1.10
CA TYR A 312 15.50 10.18 -0.10
C TYR A 312 16.84 9.71 -0.70
N THR A 313 16.99 8.41 -0.84
CA THR A 313 18.21 7.75 -1.33
C THR A 313 17.84 6.53 -2.15
N SER A 314 18.82 5.87 -2.79
CA SER A 314 18.56 4.57 -3.41
C SER A 314 18.00 3.55 -2.40
N LYS A 315 18.39 3.63 -1.12
CA LYS A 315 17.85 2.77 -0.04
C LYS A 315 16.38 3.04 0.27
N SER A 316 15.89 4.27 0.10
CA SER A 316 14.45 4.55 0.23
C SER A 316 13.67 4.01 -0.98
N ASP A 317 14.27 3.98 -2.17
CA ASP A 317 13.66 3.32 -3.34
C ASP A 317 13.65 1.79 -3.18
N VAL A 318 14.65 1.19 -2.53
CA VAL A 318 14.64 -0.25 -2.20
C VAL A 318 13.45 -0.59 -1.29
N TRP A 319 13.14 0.27 -0.32
CA TRP A 319 11.93 0.11 0.51
C TRP A 319 10.66 0.13 -0.34
N ALA A 320 10.52 1.16 -1.21
CA ALA A 320 9.39 1.30 -2.11
C ALA A 320 9.27 0.11 -3.08
N PHE A 321 10.41 -0.43 -3.55
CA PHE A 321 10.46 -1.65 -4.37
C PHE A 321 9.93 -2.89 -3.62
N GLY A 322 10.18 -3.00 -2.32
CA GLY A 322 9.56 -4.02 -1.46
C GLY A 322 8.04 -3.94 -1.47
N VAL A 323 7.48 -2.72 -1.36
CA VAL A 323 6.03 -2.49 -1.47
C VAL A 323 5.51 -2.79 -2.88
N LEU A 324 6.25 -2.43 -3.92
CA LEU A 324 5.89 -2.72 -5.31
C LEU A 324 5.85 -4.23 -5.59
N MET A 325 6.83 -5.02 -5.10
CA MET A 325 6.76 -6.49 -5.20
C MET A 325 5.52 -7.05 -4.48
N TRP A 326 5.14 -6.46 -3.35
CA TRP A 326 3.92 -6.81 -2.62
C TRP A 326 2.67 -6.48 -3.45
N GLU A 327 2.61 -5.32 -4.10
CA GLU A 327 1.53 -4.97 -5.03
C GLU A 327 1.43 -5.99 -6.17
N ILE A 328 2.55 -6.34 -6.83
CA ILE A 328 2.55 -7.32 -7.92
C ILE A 328 1.99 -8.66 -7.44
N THR A 329 2.50 -9.17 -6.32
CA THR A 329 2.14 -10.51 -5.81
C THR A 329 0.77 -10.59 -5.13
N SER A 330 0.18 -9.44 -4.80
CA SER A 330 -1.23 -9.31 -4.36
C SER A 330 -2.18 -8.95 -5.51
N LEU A 331 -1.70 -8.97 -6.76
CA LEU A 331 -2.46 -8.56 -7.94
C LEU A 331 -3.02 -7.13 -7.82
N GLY A 332 -2.29 -6.21 -7.20
CA GLY A 332 -2.64 -4.79 -7.08
C GLY A 332 -3.53 -4.46 -5.89
N GLU A 333 -3.39 -5.17 -4.75
CA GLU A 333 -4.08 -4.75 -3.52
C GLU A 333 -3.55 -3.41 -3.06
N HIS A 334 -4.37 -2.67 -2.33
CA HIS A 334 -3.95 -1.38 -1.80
C HIS A 334 -3.09 -1.60 -0.54
N PRO A 335 -1.81 -1.14 -0.53
CA PRO A 335 -0.92 -1.39 0.60
C PRO A 335 -1.48 -0.80 1.90
N TYR A 336 -1.52 -1.59 2.97
CA TYR A 336 -2.10 -1.21 4.25
C TYR A 336 -3.57 -0.75 4.15
N GLY A 337 -4.38 -1.38 3.30
CA GLY A 337 -5.76 -0.94 3.02
C GLY A 337 -6.69 -0.80 4.23
N ALA A 338 -6.38 -1.45 5.36
CA ALA A 338 -7.13 -1.30 6.61
C ALA A 338 -6.69 -0.09 7.48
N LYS A 339 -5.81 0.78 6.98
CA LYS A 339 -5.28 1.96 7.68
C LYS A 339 -5.39 3.20 6.81
N ASN A 340 -5.68 4.35 7.41
CA ASN A 340 -5.57 5.66 6.74
C ASN A 340 -4.11 6.15 6.67
N SER A 341 -3.84 7.21 5.92
CA SER A 341 -2.45 7.66 5.67
C SER A 341 -1.67 8.03 6.95
N PRO A 342 -2.22 8.80 7.92
CA PRO A 342 -1.56 9.02 9.21
C PRO A 342 -1.27 7.74 9.99
N GLU A 343 -2.21 6.79 10.04
CA GLU A 343 -2.01 5.49 10.71
C GLU A 343 -0.91 4.66 10.04
N VAL A 344 -0.81 4.71 8.70
CA VAL A 344 0.28 4.06 7.97
C VAL A 344 1.62 4.68 8.33
N MET A 345 1.71 6.01 8.40
CA MET A 345 2.93 6.69 8.81
C MET A 345 3.40 6.22 10.18
N GLN A 346 2.50 6.21 11.16
CA GLN A 346 2.79 5.78 12.52
C GLN A 346 3.21 4.31 12.53
N TYR A 347 2.40 3.43 11.94
CA TYR A 347 2.65 1.99 11.91
C TYR A 347 4.01 1.64 11.31
N VAL A 348 4.36 2.25 10.17
CA VAL A 348 5.65 2.03 9.50
C VAL A 348 6.82 2.58 10.32
N CYS A 349 6.67 3.75 10.93
CA CYS A 349 7.72 4.34 11.78
C CYS A 349 7.95 3.54 13.08
N GLU A 350 6.96 2.79 13.54
CA GLU A 350 7.05 1.87 14.68
C GLU A 350 7.61 0.48 14.29
N GLY A 351 7.95 0.28 13.02
CA GLY A 351 8.52 -0.98 12.52
C GLY A 351 7.49 -1.97 11.96
N GLY A 352 6.23 -1.55 11.81
CA GLY A 352 5.19 -2.31 11.14
C GLY A 352 5.50 -2.56 9.66
N LYS A 353 5.10 -3.74 9.17
CA LYS A 353 5.35 -4.21 7.79
C LYS A 353 4.09 -4.83 7.20
N LEU A 354 4.01 -4.94 5.88
CA LEU A 354 2.92 -5.65 5.19
C LEU A 354 3.00 -7.16 5.46
N SER A 355 1.85 -7.82 5.54
CA SER A 355 1.77 -9.28 5.64
C SER A 355 2.05 -9.96 4.30
N LYS A 356 2.51 -11.21 4.31
CA LYS A 356 2.75 -12.01 3.10
C LYS A 356 1.46 -12.18 2.28
N PRO A 357 1.44 -11.85 0.97
CA PRO A 357 0.33 -12.20 0.08
C PRO A 357 0.14 -13.72 -0.05
N LEU A 358 -1.09 -14.16 -0.32
CA LEU A 358 -1.42 -15.58 -0.47
C LEU A 358 -0.58 -16.25 -1.57
N SER A 359 -0.54 -15.61 -2.74
CA SER A 359 0.18 -16.10 -3.93
C SER A 359 1.69 -15.85 -3.91
N CYS A 360 2.26 -15.31 -2.82
CA CYS A 360 3.67 -14.94 -2.75
C CYS A 360 4.55 -16.08 -2.19
N PRO A 361 5.60 -16.51 -2.93
CA PRO A 361 6.60 -17.45 -2.42
C PRO A 361 7.31 -16.92 -1.18
N SER A 362 7.53 -17.77 -0.18
CA SER A 362 8.18 -17.39 1.07
C SER A 362 9.58 -16.77 0.86
N THR A 363 10.32 -17.25 -0.14
CA THR A 363 11.63 -16.73 -0.52
C THR A 363 11.56 -15.30 -1.06
N LEU A 364 10.56 -14.98 -1.87
CA LEU A 364 10.34 -13.63 -2.36
C LEU A 364 9.85 -12.70 -1.24
N TYR A 365 8.99 -13.19 -0.35
CA TYR A 365 8.56 -12.43 0.82
C TYR A 365 9.71 -12.15 1.79
N GLN A 366 10.66 -13.08 1.95
CA GLN A 366 11.88 -12.81 2.72
C GLN A 366 12.66 -11.64 2.12
N LEU A 367 12.83 -11.61 0.79
CA LEU A 367 13.45 -10.47 0.11
C LEU A 367 12.67 -9.15 0.35
N MET A 368 11.33 -9.18 0.36
CA MET A 368 10.54 -7.99 0.72
C MET A 368 10.82 -7.52 2.14
N GLN A 369 10.91 -8.46 3.11
CA GLN A 369 11.25 -8.14 4.49
C GLN A 369 12.65 -7.53 4.62
N ASP A 370 13.61 -8.00 3.82
CA ASP A 370 14.97 -7.46 3.76
C ASP A 370 14.95 -6.03 3.19
N CYS A 371 14.15 -5.76 2.15
CA CYS A 371 13.90 -4.40 1.65
C CYS A 371 13.29 -3.46 2.70
N TRP A 372 12.53 -4.00 3.65
CA TRP A 372 11.94 -3.26 4.77
C TRP A 372 12.78 -3.29 6.06
N SER A 373 14.08 -3.54 5.95
CA SER A 373 15.02 -3.49 7.08
C SER A 373 15.45 -2.04 7.40
N ALA A 374 16.28 -1.89 8.44
CA ALA A 374 16.96 -0.63 8.71
C ALA A 374 17.79 -0.19 7.49
N VAL A 375 17.99 1.12 7.33
CA VAL A 375 18.55 1.73 6.10
C VAL A 375 19.85 1.05 5.65
N ASP A 376 20.75 0.77 6.58
CA ASP A 376 22.06 0.17 6.30
C ASP A 376 21.94 -1.30 5.87
N ASP A 377 20.98 -2.03 6.43
CA ASP A 377 20.76 -3.46 6.21
C ASP A 377 19.99 -3.78 4.92
N ARG A 378 19.30 -2.78 4.33
CA ARG A 378 18.54 -3.01 3.09
C ARG A 378 19.47 -3.47 1.96
N PRO A 379 19.06 -4.45 1.13
CA PRO A 379 19.88 -4.91 0.01
C PRO A 379 20.09 -3.81 -1.04
N LYS A 380 21.11 -3.97 -1.90
CA LYS A 380 21.21 -3.20 -3.14
C LYS A 380 20.31 -3.81 -4.21
N PHE A 381 19.90 -3.05 -5.23
CA PHE A 381 19.02 -3.57 -6.28
C PHE A 381 19.61 -4.77 -7.02
N ILE A 382 20.93 -4.82 -7.21
CA ILE A 382 21.60 -5.97 -7.82
C ILE A 382 21.42 -7.27 -7.03
N PHE A 383 21.32 -7.17 -5.70
CA PHE A 383 21.03 -8.33 -4.85
C PHE A 383 19.57 -8.75 -4.99
N CYS A 384 18.64 -7.79 -4.99
CA CYS A 384 17.22 -8.07 -5.23
C CYS A 384 17.00 -8.78 -6.58
N LEU A 385 17.60 -8.27 -7.65
CA LEU A 385 17.52 -8.86 -8.99
C LEU A 385 18.02 -10.31 -9.01
N LYS A 386 19.18 -10.59 -8.41
CA LYS A 386 19.73 -11.95 -8.34
C LYS A 386 18.80 -12.91 -7.60
N ASN A 387 18.21 -12.48 -6.49
CA ASN A 387 17.28 -13.29 -5.71
C ASN A 387 15.99 -13.55 -6.50
N ILE A 388 15.42 -12.55 -7.16
CA ILE A 388 14.21 -12.71 -7.99
C ILE A 388 14.46 -13.71 -9.13
N ILE A 389 15.59 -13.57 -9.85
CA ILE A 389 15.97 -14.53 -10.92
C ILE A 389 16.09 -15.94 -10.35
N MET A 390 16.68 -16.09 -9.16
CA MET A 390 16.84 -17.40 -8.52
C MET A 390 15.49 -18.02 -8.14
N VAL A 391 14.61 -17.23 -7.52
CA VAL A 391 13.23 -17.65 -7.19
C VAL A 391 12.48 -18.06 -8.46
N ARG A 392 12.58 -17.26 -9.52
CA ARG A 392 11.92 -17.53 -10.80
C ARG A 392 12.38 -18.83 -11.46
N LYS A 393 13.67 -19.15 -11.38
CA LYS A 393 14.22 -20.41 -11.91
C LYS A 393 13.81 -21.65 -11.13
N ASN A 394 13.54 -21.50 -9.83
CA ASN A 394 13.29 -22.62 -8.92
C ASN A 394 11.80 -22.93 -8.72
N ILE A 395 10.91 -22.14 -9.30
CA ILE A 395 9.46 -22.31 -9.17
C ILE A 395 8.92 -22.84 -10.50
N GLU A 396 8.17 -23.94 -10.45
CA GLU A 396 7.46 -24.47 -11.61
C GLU A 396 6.35 -23.51 -12.06
N ASP A 397 6.03 -23.51 -13.36
CA ASP A 397 4.98 -22.66 -13.93
C ASP A 397 3.58 -23.13 -13.52
N ALA A 398 3.24 -22.89 -12.26
CA ALA A 398 1.94 -23.18 -11.70
C ALA A 398 0.97 -22.03 -12.02
N THR A 399 -0.19 -22.39 -12.57
CA THR A 399 -1.34 -21.49 -12.74
C THR A 399 -1.73 -20.94 -11.38
N LEU A 400 -1.89 -19.62 -11.26
CA LEU A 400 -2.55 -19.04 -10.08
C LEU A 400 -4.01 -19.46 -10.15
N SER A 401 -4.39 -20.50 -9.41
CA SER A 401 -5.78 -20.95 -9.41
C SER A 401 -6.66 -19.79 -8.95
N SER A 402 -7.62 -19.39 -9.78
CA SER A 402 -8.66 -18.42 -9.44
C SER A 402 -9.57 -18.93 -8.31
N THR A 403 -9.35 -20.15 -7.83
CA THR A 403 -9.93 -20.70 -6.61
C THR A 403 -9.17 -20.28 -5.34
N ASP A 404 -7.90 -19.87 -5.45
CA ASP A 404 -7.11 -19.43 -4.30
C ASP A 404 -7.15 -17.92 -4.05
N ASN A 405 -7.52 -17.12 -5.06
CA ASN A 405 -7.63 -15.68 -4.95
C ASN A 405 -9.08 -15.22 -4.70
N ILE A 406 -9.24 -14.38 -3.67
CA ILE A 406 -10.44 -13.60 -3.30
C ILE A 406 -11.51 -14.34 -2.49
N ARG A 407 -11.14 -15.19 -1.53
CA ARG A 407 -12.04 -15.53 -0.41
C ARG A 407 -11.24 -15.84 0.85
N HIS A 408 -11.12 -14.88 1.79
CA HIS A 408 -10.69 -15.16 3.17
C HIS A 408 -11.58 -16.23 3.82
N ALA A 409 -12.80 -16.37 3.30
CA ALA A 409 -13.74 -17.40 3.66
C ALA A 409 -14.49 -17.91 2.42
N GLU A 410 -14.49 -19.23 2.21
CA GLU A 410 -15.24 -19.89 1.15
C GLU A 410 -16.75 -19.74 1.42
N VAL A 411 -17.55 -19.56 0.37
CA VAL A 411 -19.01 -19.52 0.48
C VAL A 411 -19.56 -20.66 -0.34
N ILE A 412 -20.17 -21.63 0.34
CA ILE A 412 -20.84 -22.79 -0.26
C ILE A 412 -22.35 -22.66 -0.08
N GLN A 413 -23.12 -23.29 -0.95
CA GLN A 413 -24.54 -23.45 -0.74
C GLN A 413 -24.79 -24.62 0.21
N GLY A 414 -25.67 -24.43 1.19
CA GLY A 414 -26.07 -25.47 2.12
C GLY A 414 -27.57 -25.45 2.37
N THR A 415 -28.03 -26.36 3.23
CA THR A 415 -29.39 -26.37 3.75
C THR A 415 -29.36 -26.43 5.27
N VAL A 416 -30.22 -25.64 5.91
CA VAL A 416 -30.48 -25.74 7.35
C VAL A 416 -31.84 -26.42 7.50
N LYS A 417 -31.88 -27.46 8.33
CA LYS A 417 -33.11 -28.16 8.67
C LYS A 417 -33.56 -27.66 10.04
N ASP A 418 -34.78 -27.14 10.11
CA ASP A 418 -35.36 -26.78 11.41
C ASP A 418 -35.68 -28.06 12.19
N LEU A 419 -35.43 -28.07 13.50
CA LEU A 419 -35.66 -29.26 14.32
C LEU A 419 -37.16 -29.49 14.61
N GLU A 420 -37.99 -28.47 14.41
CA GLU A 420 -39.43 -28.47 14.68
C GLU A 420 -40.30 -28.59 13.42
N GLU A 421 -39.75 -28.34 12.22
CA GLU A 421 -40.46 -28.43 10.94
C GLU A 421 -39.71 -29.36 9.95
N SER A 422 -40.44 -30.11 9.12
CA SER A 422 -39.84 -31.05 8.15
C SER A 422 -39.18 -30.36 6.94
N ASP A 423 -39.25 -29.04 6.84
CA ASP A 423 -38.75 -28.26 5.71
C ASP A 423 -37.27 -27.87 5.86
N THR A 424 -36.56 -27.92 4.74
CA THR A 424 -35.16 -27.52 4.64
C THR A 424 -35.06 -26.15 3.97
N THR A 425 -34.41 -25.19 4.62
CA THR A 425 -34.20 -23.85 4.07
C THR A 425 -32.83 -23.77 3.38
N PRO A 426 -32.75 -23.34 2.11
CA PRO A 426 -31.47 -23.12 1.45
C PRO A 426 -30.75 -21.89 2.03
N VAL A 427 -29.46 -22.04 2.28
CA VAL A 427 -28.61 -21.02 2.90
C VAL A 427 -27.27 -20.90 2.16
N ALA A 428 -26.60 -19.77 2.33
CA ALA A 428 -25.20 -19.62 2.00
C ALA A 428 -24.35 -19.80 3.28
N ILE A 429 -23.39 -20.71 3.25
CA ILE A 429 -22.48 -20.97 4.37
C ILE A 429 -21.13 -20.36 4.04
N LYS A 430 -20.75 -19.33 4.80
CA LYS A 430 -19.43 -18.72 4.72
C LYS A 430 -18.52 -19.37 5.77
N MET A 431 -17.37 -19.89 5.35
CA MET A 431 -16.45 -20.65 6.20
C MET A 431 -15.00 -20.18 6.03
N LEU A 432 -14.28 -20.04 7.14
CA LEU A 432 -12.84 -19.77 7.09
C LEU A 432 -12.06 -20.98 6.56
N ARG A 433 -10.91 -20.73 5.94
CA ARG A 433 -9.97 -21.80 5.55
C ARG A 433 -9.33 -22.41 6.80
N GLU A 434 -9.02 -23.72 6.77
CA GLU A 434 -8.41 -24.49 7.87
C GLU A 434 -7.17 -23.79 8.49
N ASN A 435 -6.39 -23.10 7.67
CA ASN A 435 -5.13 -22.46 8.05
C ASN A 435 -5.27 -20.97 8.44
N ALA A 436 -6.48 -20.47 8.70
CA ALA A 436 -6.71 -19.06 9.00
C ALA A 436 -5.97 -18.58 10.26
N SER A 437 -5.29 -17.44 10.16
CA SER A 437 -4.57 -16.81 11.27
C SER A 437 -5.51 -16.34 12.38
N SER A 438 -5.00 -16.16 13.59
CA SER A 438 -5.79 -15.64 14.73
C SER A 438 -6.42 -14.28 14.44
N GLN A 439 -5.77 -13.45 13.61
CA GLN A 439 -6.30 -12.15 13.22
C GLN A 439 -7.43 -12.26 12.19
N GLU A 440 -7.39 -13.25 11.29
CA GLU A 440 -8.48 -13.54 10.35
C GLU A 440 -9.70 -14.10 11.08
N LYS A 441 -9.49 -15.01 12.05
CA LYS A 441 -10.57 -15.51 12.92
C LYS A 441 -11.28 -14.37 13.66
N LYS A 442 -10.50 -13.40 14.19
CA LYS A 442 -11.06 -12.23 14.87
C LYS A 442 -11.87 -11.33 13.94
N LYS A 443 -11.36 -11.05 12.72
CA LYS A 443 -12.09 -10.26 11.72
C LYS A 443 -13.39 -10.95 11.28
N PHE A 444 -13.35 -12.27 11.12
CA PHE A 444 -14.50 -13.07 10.72
C PHE A 444 -15.65 -13.02 11.74
N LEU A 445 -15.32 -13.11 13.03
CA LEU A 445 -16.31 -12.96 14.10
C LEU A 445 -16.80 -11.50 14.23
N GLN A 446 -15.93 -10.52 14.01
CA GLN A 446 -16.31 -9.10 14.01
C GLN A 446 -17.27 -8.77 12.85
N GLU A 447 -17.10 -9.39 11.69
CA GLU A 447 -18.06 -9.30 10.57
C GLU A 447 -19.45 -9.82 10.99
N ALA A 448 -19.49 -11.00 11.64
CA ALA A 448 -20.73 -11.59 12.13
C ALA A 448 -21.44 -10.70 13.15
N GLU A 449 -20.67 -10.13 14.08
CA GLU A 449 -21.17 -9.17 15.07
C GLU A 449 -21.74 -7.92 14.40
N LEU A 450 -21.08 -7.36 13.37
CA LEU A 450 -21.64 -6.23 12.63
C LEU A 450 -22.95 -6.62 11.95
N MET A 451 -22.98 -7.76 11.25
CA MET A 451 -24.16 -8.24 10.52
C MET A 451 -25.36 -8.53 11.43
N SER A 452 -25.14 -8.94 12.69
CA SER A 452 -26.25 -9.17 13.63
C SER A 452 -27.01 -7.89 13.99
N HIS A 453 -26.38 -6.72 13.85
CA HIS A 453 -26.97 -5.42 14.15
C HIS A 453 -27.70 -4.77 12.96
N PHE A 454 -27.51 -5.28 11.74
CA PHE A 454 -28.16 -4.75 10.54
C PHE A 454 -29.36 -5.61 10.13
N ARG A 455 -30.56 -5.02 10.16
CA ARG A 455 -31.77 -5.61 9.58
C ARG A 455 -32.32 -4.67 8.53
N HIS A 456 -32.09 -4.99 7.26
CA HIS A 456 -32.62 -4.21 6.15
C HIS A 456 -32.88 -5.10 4.94
N LYS A 457 -33.95 -4.83 4.19
CA LYS A 457 -34.38 -5.65 3.04
C LYS A 457 -33.36 -5.74 1.90
N HIS A 458 -32.39 -4.81 1.86
CA HIS A 458 -31.32 -4.76 0.86
C HIS A 458 -29.93 -5.03 1.43
N VAL A 459 -29.83 -5.54 2.67
CA VAL A 459 -28.56 -5.93 3.30
C VAL A 459 -28.63 -7.43 3.58
N LEU A 460 -27.57 -8.16 3.20
CA LEU A 460 -27.49 -9.60 3.36
C LEU A 460 -27.70 -9.99 4.82
N ARG A 461 -28.72 -10.82 5.08
CA ARG A 461 -29.07 -11.24 6.43
C ARG A 461 -28.20 -12.38 6.93
N LEU A 462 -27.60 -12.19 8.10
CA LEU A 462 -27.04 -13.27 8.91
C LEU A 462 -28.19 -14.04 9.58
N LEU A 463 -28.29 -15.34 9.26
CA LEU A 463 -29.28 -16.25 9.83
C LEU A 463 -28.79 -16.93 11.11
N GLY A 464 -27.49 -17.18 11.21
CA GLY A 464 -26.90 -17.82 12.39
C GLY A 464 -25.39 -17.96 12.29
N ILE A 465 -24.78 -18.40 13.40
CA ILE A 465 -23.35 -18.71 13.50
C ILE A 465 -23.23 -20.13 14.07
N CYS A 466 -22.44 -20.99 13.43
CA CYS A 466 -22.09 -22.29 13.99
C CYS A 466 -20.70 -22.20 14.63
N LEU A 467 -20.61 -22.50 15.92
CA LEU A 467 -19.37 -22.49 16.71
C LEU A 467 -18.87 -23.90 17.06
N ASP A 468 -19.66 -24.94 16.77
CA ASP A 468 -19.33 -26.34 17.12
C ASP A 468 -18.38 -27.02 16.12
N ALA A 469 -18.04 -26.34 15.03
CA ALA A 469 -17.03 -26.78 14.07
C ALA A 469 -15.63 -26.28 14.46
N ASP A 470 -14.57 -26.98 14.03
CA ASP A 470 -13.16 -26.59 14.26
C ASP A 470 -12.83 -25.16 13.79
N LEU A 471 -13.67 -24.60 12.91
CA LEU A 471 -13.69 -23.21 12.51
C LEU A 471 -15.12 -22.64 12.54
N PRO A 472 -15.30 -21.37 12.97
CA PRO A 472 -16.62 -20.74 12.99
C PRO A 472 -17.19 -20.61 11.57
N LEU A 473 -18.50 -20.87 11.43
CA LEU A 473 -19.24 -20.76 10.18
C LEU A 473 -20.32 -19.67 10.29
N LEU A 474 -20.49 -18.85 9.26
CA LEU A 474 -21.61 -17.91 9.16
C LEU A 474 -22.66 -18.48 8.22
N ILE A 475 -23.90 -18.54 8.70
CA ILE A 475 -25.05 -18.99 7.94
C ILE A 475 -25.79 -17.73 7.46
N LEU A 476 -25.82 -17.52 6.16
CA LEU A 476 -26.36 -16.33 5.49
C LEU A 476 -27.58 -16.72 4.66
N GLU A 477 -28.45 -15.76 4.39
CA GLU A 477 -29.50 -15.97 3.39
C GLU A 477 -28.88 -16.26 2.02
N LEU A 478 -29.46 -17.21 1.28
CA LEU A 478 -29.01 -17.53 -0.07
C LEU A 478 -29.55 -16.48 -1.04
N MET A 479 -28.66 -15.96 -1.89
CA MET A 479 -29.00 -15.02 -2.95
C MET A 479 -28.86 -15.76 -4.27
N GLU A 480 -29.98 -16.18 -4.85
CA GLU A 480 -30.02 -17.16 -5.95
C GLU A 480 -29.24 -16.73 -7.20
N VAL A 481 -29.22 -15.42 -7.47
CA VAL A 481 -28.51 -14.82 -8.62
C VAL A 481 -27.04 -14.53 -8.27
N GLY A 482 -26.70 -14.47 -6.98
CA GLY A 482 -25.34 -14.23 -6.51
C GLY A 482 -24.91 -12.75 -6.58
N ASP A 483 -23.64 -12.55 -6.89
CA ASP A 483 -22.95 -11.26 -6.89
C ASP A 483 -23.31 -10.40 -8.13
N LEU A 484 -23.62 -9.12 -7.91
CA LEU A 484 -24.02 -8.19 -8.96
C LEU A 484 -22.95 -8.04 -10.06
N LEU A 485 -21.67 -7.99 -9.71
CA LEU A 485 -20.58 -7.86 -10.68
C LEU A 485 -20.50 -9.08 -11.61
N LYS A 486 -20.65 -10.28 -11.05
CA LYS A 486 -20.74 -11.52 -11.83
C LYS A 486 -21.95 -11.49 -12.77
N TYR A 487 -23.12 -11.15 -12.24
CA TYR A 487 -24.36 -11.08 -13.01
C TYR A 487 -24.29 -10.05 -14.16
N LEU A 488 -23.71 -8.87 -13.92
CA LEU A 488 -23.54 -7.84 -14.95
C LEU A 488 -22.63 -8.30 -16.10
N ARG A 489 -21.56 -9.07 -15.81
CA ARG A 489 -20.67 -9.59 -16.87
C ARG A 489 -21.31 -10.68 -17.70
N GLU A 490 -21.97 -11.64 -17.05
CA GLU A 490 -22.72 -12.69 -17.75
C GLU A 490 -23.82 -12.08 -18.61
N SER A 491 -24.43 -10.98 -18.15
CA SER A 491 -25.49 -10.30 -18.88
C SER A 491 -25.08 -9.64 -20.19
N GLN A 492 -23.80 -9.34 -20.39
CA GLN A 492 -23.27 -8.78 -21.65
C GLN A 492 -23.19 -9.81 -22.78
N THR A 493 -23.35 -11.10 -22.47
CA THR A 493 -23.32 -12.19 -23.44
C THR A 493 -24.70 -12.61 -23.94
N PHE A 494 -25.77 -12.14 -23.27
CA PHE A 494 -27.14 -12.44 -23.65
C PHE A 494 -27.59 -11.61 -24.86
N GLN A 495 -28.29 -12.23 -25.81
CA GLN A 495 -28.96 -11.48 -26.87
C GLN A 495 -30.12 -10.66 -26.30
N PRO A 496 -30.51 -9.52 -26.92
CA PRO A 496 -31.62 -8.69 -26.43
C PRO A 496 -32.97 -9.42 -26.30
N SER A 497 -33.13 -10.55 -26.99
CA SER A 497 -34.29 -11.45 -26.96
C SER A 497 -34.25 -12.47 -25.82
N ASP A 498 -33.12 -12.62 -25.14
CA ASP A 498 -32.94 -13.58 -24.07
C ASP A 498 -33.76 -13.14 -22.84
N PRO A 499 -34.60 -14.02 -22.27
CA PRO A 499 -35.35 -13.69 -21.05
C PRO A 499 -34.45 -13.34 -19.86
N HIS A 500 -33.13 -13.62 -19.90
CA HIS A 500 -32.14 -13.28 -18.87
C HIS A 500 -31.32 -12.00 -19.17
N ALA A 501 -31.57 -11.31 -20.29
CA ALA A 501 -30.87 -10.08 -20.63
C ALA A 501 -31.24 -8.91 -19.69
N LEU A 502 -30.22 -8.24 -19.15
CA LEU A 502 -30.35 -7.12 -18.22
C LEU A 502 -30.83 -5.87 -18.96
N ARG A 503 -31.98 -5.29 -18.58
CA ARG A 503 -32.48 -4.06 -19.20
C ARG A 503 -32.03 -2.85 -18.40
N LEU A 504 -31.86 -1.72 -19.09
CA LEU A 504 -31.48 -0.44 -18.46
C LEU A 504 -32.47 -0.02 -17.34
N GLN A 505 -33.74 -0.39 -17.49
CA GLN A 505 -34.79 -0.17 -16.49
C GLN A 505 -34.57 -0.98 -15.20
N ASP A 506 -34.00 -2.18 -15.30
CA ASP A 506 -33.68 -3.02 -14.13
C ASP A 506 -32.53 -2.40 -13.33
N LEU A 507 -31.50 -1.89 -14.01
CA LEU A 507 -30.39 -1.15 -13.40
C LEU A 507 -30.85 0.13 -12.68
N LEU A 508 -31.75 0.90 -13.30
CA LEU A 508 -32.32 2.11 -12.72
C LEU A 508 -33.15 1.79 -11.46
N ALA A 509 -33.96 0.74 -11.49
CA ALA A 509 -34.73 0.29 -10.33
C ALA A 509 -33.83 -0.15 -9.17
N MET A 510 -32.74 -0.86 -9.45
CA MET A 510 -31.76 -1.27 -8.44
C MET A 510 -31.07 -0.06 -7.79
N CYS A 511 -30.67 0.94 -8.58
CA CYS A 511 -30.08 2.18 -8.08
C CYS A 511 -31.05 2.99 -7.21
N GLU A 512 -32.32 3.09 -7.62
CA GLU A 512 -33.35 3.78 -6.84
C GLU A 512 -33.64 3.10 -5.50
N ASP A 513 -33.71 1.77 -5.48
CA ASP A 513 -33.98 1.01 -4.25
C ASP A 513 -32.82 1.12 -3.25
N LEU A 514 -31.57 1.13 -3.72
CA LEU A 514 -30.39 1.39 -2.89
C LEU A 514 -30.38 2.81 -2.33
N ALA A 515 -30.81 3.81 -3.11
CA ALA A 515 -30.91 5.20 -2.67
C ALA A 515 -32.00 5.39 -1.58
N ARG A 516 -33.11 4.66 -1.67
CA ARG A 516 -34.21 4.70 -0.68
C ARG A 516 -33.83 4.07 0.68
N GLY A 517 -32.87 3.15 0.71
CA GLY A 517 -32.34 2.53 1.93
C GLY A 517 -31.49 3.45 2.84
N LYS A 518 -31.17 4.68 2.42
CA LYS A 518 -30.36 5.64 3.19
C LYS A 518 -31.11 6.40 4.31
N ARG A 519 -32.35 6.05 4.67
CA ARG A 519 -33.04 6.68 5.82
C ARG A 519 -32.58 6.07 7.15
N ARG A 520 -31.84 6.86 7.92
CA ARG A 520 -31.35 6.56 9.28
C ARG A 520 -32.46 6.01 10.20
N PRO A 521 -32.22 4.93 10.97
CA PRO A 521 -33.01 4.65 12.16
C PRO A 521 -32.66 5.68 13.26
N ALA A 522 -33.69 6.30 13.84
CA ALA A 522 -33.56 7.18 14.99
C ALA A 522 -33.30 6.32 16.25
N SER A 523 -32.03 6.12 16.62
CA SER A 523 -31.50 5.79 17.96
C SER A 523 -30.27 4.88 17.87
N CYS A 524 -29.15 5.38 17.36
CA CYS A 524 -27.81 4.85 17.67
C CYS A 524 -26.78 5.93 17.32
N SER A 525 -26.10 6.46 18.34
CA SER A 525 -24.89 7.25 18.19
C SER A 525 -23.72 6.29 18.02
N LEU A 526 -23.26 6.12 16.78
CA LEU A 526 -21.95 5.53 16.47
C LEU A 526 -21.16 6.61 15.74
N ASP A 527 -20.07 7.03 16.36
CA ASP A 527 -19.13 8.00 15.82
C ASP A 527 -18.42 7.42 14.58
N GLY A 528 -18.42 8.22 13.51
CA GLY A 528 -17.36 8.35 12.52
C GLY A 528 -16.88 7.11 11.75
N THR A 529 -17.11 7.12 10.43
CA THR A 529 -16.43 6.32 9.39
C THR A 529 -17.03 4.95 8.98
N GLY A 530 -18.36 4.88 8.79
CA GLY A 530 -18.98 3.79 8.03
C GLY A 530 -18.94 4.04 6.52
N ILE A 531 -17.80 3.82 5.86
CA ILE A 531 -17.75 3.72 4.39
C ILE A 531 -17.99 2.25 4.03
N PHE A 532 -19.17 1.95 3.47
CA PHE A 532 -19.43 0.66 2.84
C PHE A 532 -18.88 0.70 1.41
N GLU A 533 -17.90 -0.16 1.11
CA GLU A 533 -17.42 -0.38 -0.25
C GLU A 533 -18.54 -1.06 -1.07
N VAL A 534 -18.91 -0.46 -2.20
CA VAL A 534 -20.00 -0.93 -3.08
C VAL A 534 -19.48 -2.07 -3.96
N SER A 535 -18.95 -3.12 -3.34
CA SER A 535 -18.41 -4.33 -3.97
C SER A 535 -19.17 -5.60 -3.57
N ASN A 536 -20.19 -5.49 -2.71
CA ASN A 536 -20.91 -6.63 -2.11
C ASN A 536 -22.44 -6.49 -2.25
N ILE A 537 -22.95 -6.15 -3.44
CA ILE A 537 -24.40 -6.18 -3.70
C ILE A 537 -24.78 -7.56 -4.20
N TYR A 538 -25.56 -8.29 -3.41
CA TYR A 538 -26.13 -9.58 -3.78
C TYR A 538 -27.62 -9.39 -4.15
N ILE A 539 -28.09 -10.03 -5.22
CA ILE A 539 -29.44 -9.83 -5.76
C ILE A 539 -30.39 -10.93 -5.28
N LYS A 540 -31.52 -10.55 -4.68
CA LYS A 540 -32.46 -11.46 -4.02
C LYS A 540 -33.42 -12.14 -5.00
N GLU A 541 -34.06 -11.36 -5.88
CA GLU A 541 -35.02 -11.81 -6.92
C GLU A 541 -35.05 -10.75 -8.06
N ARG A 542 -35.52 -11.12 -9.27
CA ARG A 542 -35.76 -10.18 -10.38
C ARG A 542 -36.68 -9.05 -9.91
N CYS A 543 -36.32 -7.80 -10.18
CA CYS A 543 -37.22 -6.64 -10.09
C CYS A 543 -38.32 -6.71 -11.18
N LEU A 544 -39.20 -7.72 -11.13
CA LEU A 544 -40.40 -7.80 -11.97
C LEU A 544 -41.60 -7.37 -11.14
N SER A 545 -41.78 -6.05 -10.98
CA SER A 545 -43.10 -5.42 -10.86
C SER A 545 -42.95 -3.90 -10.76
N ILE A 546 -43.04 -3.21 -11.90
CA ILE A 546 -43.63 -1.87 -11.92
C ILE A 546 -44.63 -1.89 -13.08
N ARG A 547 -45.88 -2.22 -12.78
CA ARG A 547 -47.01 -1.82 -13.62
C ARG A 547 -47.27 -0.34 -13.34
N ASP A 548 -47.27 0.43 -14.43
CA ASP A 548 -47.88 1.74 -14.62
C ASP A 548 -47.50 2.85 -13.63
N ALA A 549 -46.50 3.66 -14.01
CA ALA A 549 -46.62 5.11 -13.94
C ALA A 549 -45.65 5.79 -14.91
N ASN A 550 -46.22 6.62 -15.79
CA ASN A 550 -45.54 7.50 -16.73
C ASN A 550 -44.70 8.60 -16.04
N VAL A 551 -43.86 9.21 -16.89
CA VAL A 551 -43.29 10.57 -16.83
C VAL A 551 -41.86 10.68 -16.28
N GLY A 552 -40.96 11.08 -17.18
CA GLY A 552 -40.07 12.22 -16.90
C GLY A 552 -38.58 11.94 -17.05
N ASN A 553 -38.03 12.43 -18.16
CA ASN A 553 -36.59 12.58 -18.43
C ASN A 553 -35.76 12.90 -17.19
N TYR A 554 -34.79 12.05 -16.86
CA TYR A 554 -33.52 12.50 -16.27
C TYR A 554 -32.35 11.68 -16.82
N VAL A 555 -31.42 12.42 -17.42
CA VAL A 555 -29.99 12.07 -17.59
C VAL A 555 -29.34 12.07 -16.21
N ILE A 556 -28.29 11.26 -16.01
CA ILE A 556 -27.07 11.44 -15.17
C ILE A 556 -26.50 10.02 -14.98
N GLY A 557 -25.21 9.71 -15.10
CA GLY A 557 -23.97 10.49 -15.13
C GLY A 557 -22.91 9.68 -14.42
#